data_AF-A0A7K2M6P2-F1
#
_entry.id   AF-A0A7K2M6P2-F1
#
_cell.length_a   1.000
_cell.length_b   1.000
_cell.length_c   1.000
_cell.angle_alpha   90.00
_cell.angle_beta   90.00
_cell.angle_gamma   90.00
#
_symmetry.space_group_name_H-M   'P 1'
#
loop_
_entity.id
_entity.type
_entity.pdbx_description
1 polymer ?
#
loop_
_entity_poly.entity_id
_entity_poly.type
_entity_poly.pdbx_seq_one_letter_code
_entity_poly.pdbx_strand_id
1 'polypeptide(L)'
;MRKRWRPARAPHDRAAPCIRNRIRTALCGATTKLLPLTLAAGLLGASPAGAVDGDSELPVDRGLVVEYWRDGGSGVKEAAERALLGGDEDIRAFIRDQPTLQAVDDRVDVSRVLNAGGPAVREAARTALASQNPDDVTAFLRGGWKAPLEQDQRVEASRVINMGGPGVQDAGKAALNGSPEDVSKFLTDGQYTARETDNRVQVSHLIASGGPAMKAAGKVALQGTPEDVVEFLEVGQFTARSRDQEHATIAQLTEQAKRAGVQADDATKAAQEASAKAVAASALAKAAAQTAAKETAAAKDDSVKAAAKARQAAEAARAAAEAAQTAIGAAN
;
A
#
# COMPACT_ATOMS: atom_id res chain seq x y z
N MET A 1 22.57 -9.86 -37.29
CA MET A 1 21.71 -9.55 -38.46
C MET A 1 20.25 -9.74 -38.07
N ARG A 2 19.34 -8.99 -38.72
CA ARG A 2 17.87 -8.88 -38.51
C ARG A 2 17.42 -7.78 -37.54
N LYS A 3 17.54 -6.55 -38.05
CA LYS A 3 16.71 -5.38 -37.71
C LYS A 3 15.26 -5.65 -38.14
N ARG A 4 14.27 -5.34 -37.32
CA ARG A 4 12.87 -5.13 -37.76
C ARG A 4 12.26 -3.88 -37.08
N TRP A 5 12.30 -2.81 -37.87
CA TRP A 5 11.25 -1.84 -38.16
C TRP A 5 10.23 -1.44 -37.06
N ARG A 6 10.26 -0.14 -36.70
CA ARG A 6 9.14 0.64 -36.14
C ARG A 6 8.36 1.30 -37.29
N PRO A 7 7.09 1.67 -37.06
CA PRO A 7 6.69 3.03 -37.43
C PRO A 7 6.02 3.79 -36.28
N ALA A 8 6.28 5.10 -36.27
CA ALA A 8 5.71 6.11 -35.39
C ALA A 8 4.22 6.35 -35.68
N ARG A 9 3.44 6.71 -34.63
CA ARG A 9 2.16 7.39 -34.79
C ARG A 9 2.22 8.74 -34.07
N ALA A 10 1.82 9.77 -34.81
CA ALA A 10 1.64 11.15 -34.37
C ALA A 10 0.36 11.30 -33.52
N PRO A 11 0.23 12.39 -32.75
CA PRO A 11 -0.90 12.65 -31.87
C PRO A 11 -2.10 13.23 -32.62
N HIS A 12 -3.32 12.86 -32.21
CA HIS A 12 -4.55 13.51 -32.64
C HIS A 12 -5.04 14.48 -31.56
N ASP A 13 -4.80 15.77 -31.80
CA ASP A 13 -5.59 16.87 -31.24
C ASP A 13 -6.99 16.85 -31.86
N ARG A 14 -8.02 16.83 -31.01
CA ARG A 14 -9.36 17.36 -31.36
C ARG A 14 -9.97 18.07 -30.16
N ALA A 15 -9.87 19.38 -30.20
CA ALA A 15 -10.73 20.30 -29.46
C ALA A 15 -12.18 20.14 -29.93
N ALA A 16 -13.13 20.17 -28.99
CA ALA A 16 -14.55 20.31 -29.25
C ALA A 16 -15.08 21.59 -28.58
N PRO A 17 -16.09 22.28 -29.15
CA PRO A 17 -16.36 23.68 -28.87
C PRO A 17 -17.43 23.89 -27.79
N CYS A 18 -17.28 25.02 -27.10
CA CYS A 18 -18.24 25.64 -26.20
C CYS A 18 -19.61 25.86 -26.85
N ILE A 19 -20.70 25.48 -26.16
CA ILE A 19 -22.04 25.98 -26.43
C ILE A 19 -22.51 26.78 -25.20
N ARG A 20 -22.43 28.10 -25.36
CA ARG A 20 -22.90 29.13 -24.42
C ARG A 20 -24.35 29.47 -24.78
N ASN A 21 -25.31 29.06 -23.98
CA ASN A 21 -26.70 29.48 -24.18
C ASN A 21 -27.00 30.77 -23.38
N ARG A 22 -27.45 31.80 -24.09
CA ARG A 22 -27.87 33.13 -23.61
C ARG A 22 -29.39 33.20 -23.73
N ILE A 23 -30.10 33.53 -22.65
CA ILE A 23 -31.46 34.11 -22.69
C ILE A 23 -31.51 35.15 -21.56
N ARG A 24 -31.28 36.44 -21.83
CA ARG A 24 -32.24 37.51 -22.17
C ARG A 24 -33.37 37.72 -21.14
N THR A 25 -33.09 38.71 -20.28
CA THR A 25 -33.95 39.79 -19.77
C THR A 25 -35.40 39.88 -20.25
N ALA A 26 -36.32 40.06 -19.29
CA ALA A 26 -37.49 40.95 -19.43
C ALA A 26 -37.88 41.56 -18.06
N LEU A 27 -37.81 42.89 -17.99
CA LEU A 27 -38.39 43.77 -16.98
C LEU A 27 -39.72 44.31 -17.54
N CYS A 28 -40.76 44.41 -16.72
CA CYS A 28 -41.86 45.41 -16.71
C CYS A 28 -43.00 44.79 -15.87
N GLY A 29 -43.54 45.41 -14.81
CA GLY A 29 -43.82 46.83 -14.64
C GLY A 29 -45.26 47.11 -15.11
N ALA A 30 -46.25 46.83 -14.27
CA ALA A 30 -47.65 47.22 -14.53
C ALA A 30 -48.40 47.48 -13.22
N THR A 31 -48.37 48.75 -12.80
CA THR A 31 -49.36 49.37 -11.92
C THR A 31 -50.60 49.72 -12.73
N THR A 32 -51.81 49.34 -12.32
CA THR A 32 -53.03 50.03 -12.77
C THR A 32 -54.11 50.01 -11.69
N LYS A 33 -54.69 51.20 -11.51
CA LYS A 33 -55.65 51.61 -10.48
C LYS A 33 -57.04 51.05 -10.77
N LEU A 34 -57.74 50.59 -9.74
CA LEU A 34 -59.19 50.30 -9.75
C LEU A 34 -59.95 51.50 -9.18
N LEU A 35 -60.94 52.01 -9.93
CA LEU A 35 -62.05 52.83 -9.43
C LEU A 35 -63.37 52.20 -9.93
N PRO A 36 -64.47 52.31 -9.17
CA PRO A 36 -65.66 51.48 -9.31
C PRO A 36 -66.76 52.15 -10.15
N LEU A 37 -67.63 51.35 -10.78
CA LEU A 37 -68.89 51.86 -11.33
C LEU A 37 -70.02 50.82 -11.22
N THR A 38 -70.86 51.06 -10.22
CA THR A 38 -72.34 50.92 -10.15
C THR A 38 -73.08 49.83 -10.93
N LEU A 39 -73.64 48.89 -10.16
CA LEU A 39 -75.07 48.52 -10.03
C LEU A 39 -76.04 48.99 -11.15
N ALA A 40 -76.59 48.03 -11.89
CA ALA A 40 -77.88 48.14 -12.59
C ALA A 40 -78.63 46.80 -12.53
N ALA A 41 -79.95 46.91 -12.42
CA ALA A 41 -80.87 45.97 -11.80
C ALA A 41 -81.37 44.84 -12.71
N GLY A 42 -82.03 43.88 -12.04
CA GLY A 42 -82.57 42.65 -12.58
C GLY A 42 -83.59 42.80 -13.70
N LEU A 43 -83.59 41.79 -14.56
CA LEU A 43 -84.73 41.39 -15.36
C LEU A 43 -84.74 39.85 -15.41
N LEU A 44 -85.89 39.32 -15.00
CA LEU A 44 -86.23 37.91 -14.96
C LEU A 44 -85.99 37.24 -16.31
N GLY A 45 -85.11 36.25 -16.32
CA GLY A 45 -85.03 35.22 -17.34
C GLY A 45 -84.77 33.90 -16.63
N ALA A 46 -85.71 32.97 -16.72
CA ALA A 46 -85.54 31.63 -16.18
C ALA A 46 -84.27 31.00 -16.79
N SER A 47 -83.23 30.85 -15.97
CA SER A 47 -82.11 30.00 -16.31
C SER A 47 -82.63 28.59 -16.57
N PRO A 48 -82.29 27.93 -17.69
CA PRO A 48 -82.39 26.48 -17.71
C PRO A 48 -81.50 25.98 -16.58
N ALA A 49 -82.01 25.02 -15.81
CA ALA A 49 -81.19 24.27 -14.87
C ALA A 49 -80.08 23.60 -15.66
N GLY A 50 -78.92 24.24 -15.73
CA GLY A 50 -77.67 23.59 -16.09
C GLY A 50 -77.38 22.60 -14.97
N ALA A 51 -77.44 21.32 -15.28
CA ALA A 51 -76.83 20.29 -14.45
C ALA A 51 -75.37 20.70 -14.21
N VAL A 52 -75.06 21.13 -12.99
CA VAL A 52 -73.68 21.19 -12.52
C VAL A 52 -73.28 19.76 -12.15
N ASP A 53 -73.08 18.92 -13.17
CA ASP A 53 -72.13 17.81 -13.06
C ASP A 53 -70.73 18.44 -13.17
N GLY A 54 -70.38 19.14 -12.10
CA GLY A 54 -69.05 19.70 -11.88
C GLY A 54 -68.19 18.70 -11.13
N ASP A 55 -68.13 17.45 -11.60
CA ASP A 55 -66.98 16.63 -11.30
C ASP A 55 -65.83 17.27 -12.07
N SER A 56 -64.94 17.93 -11.33
CA SER A 56 -63.68 18.44 -11.87
C SER A 56 -62.84 17.23 -12.27
N GLU A 57 -63.13 16.63 -13.43
CA GLU A 57 -62.39 15.48 -13.95
C GLU A 57 -60.94 15.91 -14.13
N LEU A 58 -60.02 15.20 -13.46
CA LEU A 58 -58.58 15.40 -13.67
C LEU A 58 -58.29 15.32 -15.17
N PRO A 59 -57.58 16.31 -15.75
CA PRO A 59 -57.20 16.25 -17.15
C PRO A 59 -56.48 14.95 -17.47
N VAL A 60 -56.86 14.28 -18.55
CA VAL A 60 -56.18 13.08 -19.03
C VAL A 60 -54.82 13.49 -19.59
N ASP A 61 -53.79 13.49 -18.74
CA ASP A 61 -52.42 13.82 -19.13
C ASP A 61 -51.62 12.55 -19.40
N ARG A 62 -51.78 12.01 -20.60
CA ARG A 62 -50.98 10.87 -21.08
C ARG A 62 -49.48 11.19 -21.10
N GLY A 63 -49.10 12.46 -21.31
CA GLY A 63 -47.70 12.88 -21.35
C GLY A 63 -47.05 12.67 -19.98
N LEU A 64 -47.72 13.11 -18.92
CA LEU A 64 -47.27 12.92 -17.55
C LEU A 64 -47.12 11.43 -17.17
N VAL A 65 -48.05 10.57 -17.60
CA VAL A 65 -47.93 9.11 -17.33
C VAL A 65 -46.71 8.50 -18.04
N VAL A 66 -46.38 8.97 -19.25
CA VAL A 66 -45.14 8.55 -19.94
C VAL A 66 -43.89 8.99 -19.17
N GLU A 67 -43.89 10.18 -18.57
CA GLU A 67 -42.77 10.63 -17.71
C GLU A 67 -42.59 9.70 -16.50
N TYR A 68 -43.68 9.35 -15.80
CA TYR A 68 -43.63 8.41 -14.69
C TYR A 68 -43.22 6.99 -15.12
N TRP A 69 -43.63 6.52 -16.28
CA TRP A 69 -43.17 5.24 -16.83
C TRP A 69 -41.67 5.25 -17.17
N ARG A 70 -41.14 6.40 -17.61
CA ARG A 70 -39.72 6.52 -17.96
C ARG A 70 -38.82 6.64 -16.73
N ASP A 71 -39.20 7.53 -15.80
CA ASP A 71 -38.32 8.03 -14.74
C ASP A 71 -38.75 7.59 -13.32
N GLY A 72 -39.94 7.00 -13.18
CA GLY A 72 -40.47 6.55 -11.89
C GLY A 72 -39.78 5.30 -11.32
N GLY A 73 -40.01 5.07 -10.03
CA GLY A 73 -39.62 3.84 -9.34
C GLY A 73 -40.34 2.60 -9.88
N SER A 74 -39.96 1.41 -9.41
CA SER A 74 -40.48 0.14 -9.92
C SER A 74 -42.01 0.04 -9.86
N GLY A 75 -42.62 0.42 -8.75
CA GLY A 75 -44.07 0.36 -8.58
C GLY A 75 -44.80 1.42 -9.40
N VAL A 76 -44.27 2.65 -9.43
CA VAL A 76 -44.80 3.75 -10.25
C VAL A 76 -44.74 3.40 -11.73
N LYS A 77 -43.63 2.82 -12.20
CA LYS A 77 -43.42 2.45 -13.59
C LYS A 77 -44.37 1.34 -14.06
N GLU A 78 -44.53 0.29 -13.27
CA GLU A 78 -45.46 -0.80 -13.57
C GLU A 78 -46.92 -0.33 -13.61
N ALA A 79 -47.31 0.56 -12.69
CA ALA A 79 -48.64 1.14 -12.68
C ALA A 79 -48.87 2.10 -13.86
N ALA A 80 -47.86 2.91 -14.21
CA ALA A 80 -47.91 3.78 -15.38
C ALA A 80 -48.02 2.99 -16.68
N GLU A 81 -47.29 1.87 -16.81
CA GLU A 81 -47.38 0.98 -17.98
C GLU A 81 -48.79 0.40 -18.14
N ARG A 82 -49.38 -0.10 -17.06
CA ARG A 82 -50.76 -0.61 -17.08
C ARG A 82 -51.77 0.48 -17.46
N ALA A 83 -51.60 1.69 -16.96
CA ALA A 83 -52.46 2.82 -17.30
C ALA A 83 -52.33 3.24 -18.77
N LEU A 84 -51.12 3.20 -19.34
CA LEU A 84 -50.88 3.52 -20.76
C LEU A 84 -51.42 2.47 -21.73
N LEU A 85 -51.48 1.21 -21.30
CA LEU A 85 -52.10 0.11 -22.05
C LEU A 85 -53.64 0.11 -21.94
N GLY A 86 -54.19 0.88 -21.01
CA GLY A 86 -55.62 0.99 -20.71
C GLY A 86 -56.30 2.20 -21.37
N GLY A 87 -57.39 2.64 -20.74
CA GLY A 87 -58.21 3.79 -21.17
C GLY A 87 -57.97 5.07 -20.37
N ASP A 88 -58.72 6.13 -20.70
CA ASP A 88 -58.68 7.42 -20.00
C ASP A 88 -59.00 7.30 -18.49
N GLU A 89 -59.83 6.33 -18.12
CA GLU A 89 -60.14 6.02 -16.72
C GLU A 89 -58.92 5.46 -15.98
N ASP A 90 -58.15 4.56 -16.60
CA ASP A 90 -56.94 3.99 -16.00
C ASP A 90 -55.85 5.05 -15.83
N ILE A 91 -55.74 5.98 -16.77
CA ILE A 91 -54.83 7.14 -16.67
C ILE A 91 -55.21 8.03 -15.47
N ARG A 92 -56.50 8.35 -15.32
CA ARG A 92 -56.98 9.16 -14.18
C ARG A 92 -56.82 8.43 -12.84
N ALA A 93 -57.07 7.12 -12.82
CA ALA A 93 -56.84 6.29 -11.64
C ALA A 93 -55.36 6.27 -11.25
N PHE A 94 -54.45 6.09 -12.21
CA PHE A 94 -53.02 6.14 -11.96
C PHE A 94 -52.58 7.50 -11.42
N ILE A 95 -52.99 8.62 -12.02
CA ILE A 95 -52.60 9.97 -11.56
C ILE A 95 -53.05 10.19 -10.11
N ARG A 96 -54.26 9.75 -9.75
CA ARG A 96 -54.78 9.82 -8.37
C ARG A 96 -53.95 8.98 -7.41
N ASP A 97 -53.55 7.78 -7.80
CA ASP A 97 -52.88 6.81 -6.93
C ASP A 97 -51.35 7.00 -6.91
N GLN A 98 -50.78 7.74 -7.87
CA GLN A 98 -49.34 7.95 -8.06
C GLN A 98 -48.59 8.39 -6.79
N PRO A 99 -49.08 9.35 -5.96
CA PRO A 99 -48.36 9.73 -4.75
C PRO A 99 -48.19 8.58 -3.75
N THR A 100 -49.15 7.66 -3.68
CA THR A 100 -49.08 6.49 -2.80
C THR A 100 -48.09 5.45 -3.32
N LEU A 101 -48.05 5.24 -4.65
CA LEU A 101 -47.08 4.37 -5.31
C LEU A 101 -45.65 4.90 -5.14
N GLN A 102 -45.46 6.22 -5.31
CA GLN A 102 -44.18 6.89 -5.10
C GLN A 102 -43.69 6.72 -3.66
N ALA A 103 -44.58 6.89 -2.67
CA ALA A 103 -44.21 6.72 -1.26
C ALA A 103 -43.72 5.29 -0.95
N VAL A 104 -44.23 4.27 -1.64
CA VAL A 104 -43.74 2.90 -1.52
C VAL A 104 -42.35 2.75 -2.14
N ASP A 105 -42.16 3.24 -3.37
CA ASP A 105 -40.86 3.19 -4.06
C ASP A 105 -39.78 3.97 -3.28
N ASP A 106 -40.10 5.15 -2.76
CA ASP A 106 -39.18 5.98 -1.96
C ASP A 106 -38.73 5.24 -0.69
N ARG A 107 -39.62 4.51 0.00
CA ARG A 107 -39.25 3.70 1.16
C ARG A 107 -38.33 2.54 0.78
N VAL A 108 -38.48 1.97 -0.41
CA VAL A 108 -37.55 0.97 -0.94
C VAL A 108 -36.18 1.61 -1.18
N ASP A 109 -36.11 2.81 -1.76
CA ASP A 109 -34.86 3.54 -1.96
C ASP A 109 -34.17 3.91 -0.65
N VAL A 110 -34.90 4.38 0.36
CA VAL A 110 -34.32 4.61 1.69
C VAL A 110 -33.80 3.32 2.30
N SER A 111 -34.49 2.19 2.09
CA SER A 111 -34.01 0.88 2.55
C SER A 111 -32.70 0.46 1.85
N ARG A 112 -32.53 0.79 0.57
CA ARG A 112 -31.26 0.59 -0.16
C ARG A 112 -30.14 1.45 0.43
N VAL A 113 -30.41 2.74 0.67
CA VAL A 113 -29.46 3.67 1.32
C VAL A 113 -29.08 3.18 2.71
N LEU A 114 -30.04 2.72 3.51
CA LEU A 114 -29.80 2.14 4.83
C LEU A 114 -28.84 0.94 4.76
N ASN A 115 -28.97 0.08 3.77
CA ASN A 115 -28.11 -1.11 3.68
C ASN A 115 -26.67 -0.77 3.27
N ALA A 116 -26.48 0.24 2.40
CA ALA A 116 -25.17 0.67 1.92
C ALA A 116 -24.47 1.70 2.83
N GLY A 117 -25.23 2.44 3.64
CA GLY A 117 -24.74 3.55 4.45
C GLY A 117 -23.93 3.15 5.68
N GLY A 118 -23.09 4.08 6.13
CA GLY A 118 -22.39 4.00 7.42
C GLY A 118 -23.34 4.22 8.62
N PRO A 119 -22.81 4.15 9.85
CA PRO A 119 -23.63 4.23 11.07
C PRO A 119 -24.56 5.45 11.13
N ALA A 120 -24.07 6.66 10.83
CA ALA A 120 -24.90 7.86 10.88
C ALA A 120 -25.97 7.87 9.78
N VAL A 121 -25.60 7.49 8.54
CA VAL A 121 -26.57 7.38 7.43
C VAL A 121 -27.65 6.35 7.74
N ARG A 122 -27.29 5.23 8.37
CA ARG A 122 -28.24 4.18 8.78
C ARG A 122 -29.26 4.69 9.78
N GLU A 123 -28.82 5.42 10.80
CA GLU A 123 -29.73 5.96 11.81
C GLU A 123 -30.66 7.04 11.23
N ALA A 124 -30.16 7.90 10.34
CA ALA A 124 -30.99 8.87 9.62
C ALA A 124 -32.02 8.18 8.72
N ALA A 125 -31.63 7.12 8.01
CA ALA A 125 -32.53 6.34 7.16
C ALA A 125 -33.60 5.60 7.98
N ARG A 126 -33.25 5.04 9.15
CA ARG A 126 -34.24 4.43 10.08
C ARG A 126 -35.27 5.45 10.55
N THR A 127 -34.81 6.66 10.88
CA THR A 127 -35.69 7.75 11.32
C THR A 127 -36.68 8.13 10.21
N ALA A 128 -36.20 8.27 8.97
CA ALA A 128 -37.05 8.54 7.82
C ALA A 128 -38.07 7.42 7.57
N LEU A 129 -37.65 6.14 7.65
CA LEU A 129 -38.54 4.99 7.49
C LEU A 129 -39.57 4.86 8.62
N ALA A 130 -39.25 5.27 9.84
CA ALA A 130 -40.17 5.25 10.97
C ALA A 130 -41.26 6.33 10.87
N SER A 131 -41.04 7.40 10.10
CA SER A 131 -42.03 8.46 9.92
C SER A 131 -43.29 7.94 9.22
N GLN A 132 -44.45 8.42 9.66
CA GLN A 132 -45.72 8.20 8.99
C GLN A 132 -45.97 9.19 7.85
N ASN A 133 -45.16 10.27 7.76
CA ASN A 133 -45.28 11.29 6.73
C ASN A 133 -44.38 10.94 5.51
N PRO A 134 -44.94 10.72 4.31
CA PRO A 134 -44.15 10.47 3.08
C PRO A 134 -43.16 11.60 2.74
N ASP A 135 -43.47 12.84 3.13
CA ASP A 135 -42.59 13.98 2.86
C ASP A 135 -41.25 13.85 3.60
N ASP A 136 -41.21 13.19 4.76
CA ASP A 136 -39.96 12.99 5.52
C ASP A 136 -39.03 12.00 4.81
N VAL A 137 -39.60 10.96 4.20
CA VAL A 137 -38.86 9.98 3.37
C VAL A 137 -38.28 10.69 2.13
N THR A 138 -39.11 11.51 1.48
CA THR A 138 -38.70 12.30 0.32
C THR A 138 -37.60 13.31 0.67
N ALA A 139 -37.74 14.01 1.81
CA ALA A 139 -36.75 14.97 2.29
C ALA A 139 -35.40 14.29 2.59
N PHE A 140 -35.42 13.09 3.16
CA PHE A 140 -34.21 12.29 3.34
C PHE A 140 -33.55 11.98 1.99
N LEU A 141 -34.28 11.42 1.01
CA LEU A 141 -33.75 11.09 -0.31
C LEU A 141 -33.19 12.30 -1.06
N ARG A 142 -33.86 13.46 -0.95
CA ARG A 142 -33.43 14.71 -1.59
C ARG A 142 -32.10 15.24 -1.07
N GLY A 143 -31.77 14.99 0.19
CA GLY A 143 -30.50 15.46 0.75
C GLY A 143 -30.30 15.26 2.25
N GLY A 144 -31.30 14.78 2.99
CA GLY A 144 -31.15 14.48 4.43
C GLY A 144 -30.06 13.44 4.75
N TRP A 145 -29.62 12.64 3.77
CA TRP A 145 -28.49 11.71 3.93
C TRP A 145 -27.11 12.37 3.90
N LYS A 146 -26.97 13.61 3.38
CA LYS A 146 -25.66 14.23 3.12
C LYS A 146 -24.87 14.54 4.40
N ALA A 147 -25.51 15.15 5.39
CA ALA A 147 -24.86 15.48 6.67
C ALA A 147 -24.46 14.22 7.46
N PRO A 148 -25.31 13.18 7.58
CA PRO A 148 -24.89 11.89 8.14
C PRO A 148 -23.73 11.23 7.37
N LEU A 149 -23.72 11.31 6.03
CA LEU A 149 -22.61 10.78 5.24
C LEU A 149 -21.30 11.51 5.54
N GLU A 150 -21.33 12.84 5.63
CA GLU A 150 -20.14 13.61 6.00
C GLU A 150 -19.60 13.19 7.37
N GLN A 151 -20.48 12.97 8.35
CA GLN A 151 -20.09 12.50 9.67
C GLN A 151 -19.39 11.13 9.58
N ASP A 152 -19.97 10.17 8.86
CA ASP A 152 -19.38 8.85 8.66
C ASP A 152 -18.01 8.95 7.95
N GLN A 153 -17.89 9.78 6.92
CA GLN A 153 -16.64 10.01 6.19
C GLN A 153 -15.56 10.65 7.05
N ARG A 154 -15.89 11.64 7.89
CA ARG A 154 -14.90 12.26 8.80
C ARG A 154 -14.39 11.28 9.85
N VAL A 155 -15.26 10.40 10.36
CA VAL A 155 -14.84 9.31 11.25
C VAL A 155 -13.90 8.35 10.53
N GLU A 156 -14.24 7.95 9.30
CA GLU A 156 -13.40 7.04 8.52
C GLU A 156 -12.05 7.67 8.18
N ALA A 157 -12.02 8.94 7.77
CA ALA A 157 -10.78 9.67 7.51
C ALA A 157 -9.89 9.73 8.77
N SER A 158 -10.50 9.93 9.94
CA SER A 158 -9.77 9.90 11.21
C SER A 158 -9.14 8.52 11.49
N ARG A 159 -9.81 7.42 11.15
CA ARG A 159 -9.24 6.06 11.27
C ARG A 159 -8.07 5.86 10.32
N VAL A 160 -8.21 6.28 9.06
CA VAL A 160 -7.15 6.21 8.04
C VAL A 160 -5.92 7.01 8.48
N ILE A 161 -6.11 8.21 9.02
CA ILE A 161 -5.04 9.04 9.57
C ILE A 161 -4.30 8.30 10.69
N ASN A 162 -5.02 7.73 11.66
CA ASN A 162 -4.41 7.06 12.81
C ASN A 162 -3.58 5.82 12.44
N MET A 163 -3.96 5.11 11.38
CA MET A 163 -3.24 3.93 10.88
C MET A 163 -2.19 4.27 9.81
N GLY A 164 -2.19 5.50 9.32
CA GLY A 164 -1.35 5.96 8.21
C GLY A 164 0.03 6.42 8.63
N GLY A 165 0.95 6.42 7.66
CA GLY A 165 2.27 7.05 7.78
C GLY A 165 2.18 8.59 7.78
N PRO A 166 3.32 9.30 7.93
CA PRO A 166 3.36 10.75 8.04
C PRO A 166 2.66 11.48 6.88
N GLY A 167 2.88 11.07 5.64
CA GLY A 167 2.23 11.66 4.47
C GLY A 167 0.72 11.44 4.46
N VAL A 168 0.25 10.24 4.82
CA VAL A 168 -1.19 9.97 4.95
C VAL A 168 -1.81 10.82 6.06
N GLN A 169 -1.10 10.98 7.19
CA GLN A 169 -1.56 11.81 8.29
C GLN A 169 -1.70 13.28 7.89
N ASP A 170 -0.71 13.83 7.19
CA ASP A 170 -0.73 15.23 6.76
C ASP A 170 -1.82 15.47 5.70
N ALA A 171 -1.94 14.58 4.71
CA ALA A 171 -2.99 14.64 3.70
C ALA A 171 -4.39 14.53 4.32
N GLY A 172 -4.58 13.62 5.28
CA GLY A 172 -5.86 13.45 5.95
C GLY A 172 -6.23 14.62 6.85
N LYS A 173 -5.26 15.20 7.58
CA LYS A 173 -5.50 16.43 8.37
C LYS A 173 -5.90 17.60 7.47
N ALA A 174 -5.24 17.76 6.33
CA ALA A 174 -5.61 18.78 5.34
C ALA A 174 -7.05 18.58 4.85
N ALA A 175 -7.44 17.34 4.55
CA ALA A 175 -8.80 17.01 4.12
C ALA A 175 -9.84 17.26 5.22
N LEU A 176 -9.56 16.90 6.48
CA LEU A 176 -10.47 17.15 7.60
C LEU A 176 -10.67 18.65 7.89
N ASN A 177 -9.69 19.49 7.59
CA ASN A 177 -9.80 20.95 7.70
C ASN A 177 -10.51 21.59 6.49
N GLY A 178 -10.84 20.80 5.46
CA GLY A 178 -11.49 21.25 4.23
C GLY A 178 -12.99 20.97 4.18
N SER A 179 -13.50 20.96 2.94
CA SER A 179 -14.88 20.67 2.60
C SER A 179 -15.22 19.17 2.71
N PRO A 180 -16.51 18.79 2.76
CA PRO A 180 -16.92 17.38 2.68
C PRO A 180 -16.37 16.69 1.42
N GLU A 181 -16.28 17.41 0.30
CA GLU A 181 -15.70 16.93 -0.94
C GLU A 181 -14.19 16.62 -0.78
N ASP A 182 -13.45 17.41 0.00
CA ASP A 182 -12.03 17.16 0.28
C ASP A 182 -11.84 15.87 1.09
N VAL A 183 -12.71 15.63 2.10
CA VAL A 183 -12.71 14.39 2.88
C VAL A 183 -13.00 13.20 1.98
N SER A 184 -14.03 13.29 1.14
CA SER A 184 -14.39 12.23 0.19
C SER A 184 -13.25 11.95 -0.80
N LYS A 185 -12.59 12.99 -1.33
CA LYS A 185 -11.46 12.86 -2.26
C LYS A 185 -10.24 12.24 -1.59
N PHE A 186 -9.99 12.57 -0.33
CA PHE A 186 -8.92 11.94 0.44
C PHE A 186 -9.18 10.44 0.64
N LEU A 187 -10.40 10.06 1.02
CA LEU A 187 -10.77 8.66 1.24
C LEU A 187 -10.71 7.82 -0.04
N THR A 188 -11.09 8.39 -1.18
CA THR A 188 -11.14 7.69 -2.47
C THR A 188 -9.78 7.57 -3.12
N ASP A 189 -9.00 8.65 -3.16
CA ASP A 189 -7.72 8.68 -3.89
C ASP A 189 -6.54 9.17 -3.03
N GLY A 190 -6.75 10.24 -2.26
CA GLY A 190 -5.66 10.98 -1.62
C GLY A 190 -4.83 10.14 -0.64
N GLN A 191 -5.46 9.25 0.13
CA GLN A 191 -4.77 8.38 1.07
C GLN A 191 -3.81 7.40 0.39
N TYR A 192 -4.12 6.93 -0.82
CA TYR A 192 -3.35 5.91 -1.52
C TYR A 192 -2.07 6.53 -2.11
N THR A 193 -2.21 7.71 -2.74
CA THR A 193 -1.07 8.50 -3.23
C THR A 193 -0.12 8.90 -2.11
N ALA A 194 -0.67 9.31 -0.96
CA ALA A 194 0.13 9.65 0.21
C ALA A 194 0.88 8.42 0.76
N ARG A 195 0.21 7.27 0.83
CA ARG A 195 0.81 6.01 1.28
C ARG A 195 1.93 5.51 0.35
N GLU A 196 1.77 5.67 -0.96
CA GLU A 196 2.83 5.36 -1.92
C GLU A 196 4.09 6.19 -1.63
N THR A 197 3.90 7.49 -1.37
CA THR A 197 5.01 8.39 -1.02
C THR A 197 5.69 7.95 0.28
N ASP A 198 4.91 7.65 1.32
CA ASP A 198 5.42 7.15 2.60
C ASP A 198 6.23 5.84 2.42
N ASN A 199 5.72 4.89 1.64
CA ASN A 199 6.39 3.62 1.35
C ASN A 199 7.74 3.85 0.66
N ARG A 200 7.81 4.73 -0.34
CA ARG A 200 9.06 5.08 -1.04
C ARG A 200 10.08 5.72 -0.11
N VAL A 201 9.63 6.58 0.82
CA VAL A 201 10.49 7.17 1.84
C VAL A 201 11.02 6.09 2.78
N GLN A 202 10.17 5.16 3.21
CA GLN A 202 10.58 4.04 4.06
C GLN A 202 11.64 3.16 3.38
N VAL A 203 11.45 2.81 2.11
CA VAL A 203 12.47 2.07 1.33
C VAL A 203 13.77 2.86 1.23
N SER A 204 13.71 4.18 0.99
CA SER A 204 14.90 5.03 0.95
C SER A 204 15.67 5.01 2.28
N HIS A 205 14.96 4.99 3.42
CA HIS A 205 15.58 4.86 4.74
C HIS A 205 16.26 3.49 4.94
N LEU A 206 15.62 2.41 4.47
CA LEU A 206 16.22 1.05 4.49
C LEU A 206 17.48 0.97 3.62
N ILE A 207 17.48 1.61 2.43
CA ILE A 207 18.67 1.69 1.57
C ILE A 207 19.80 2.46 2.26
N ALA A 208 19.49 3.57 2.93
CA ALA A 208 20.48 4.40 3.59
C ALA A 208 21.17 3.68 4.76
N SER A 209 20.41 2.92 5.55
CA SER A 209 20.89 2.20 6.74
C SER A 209 21.35 0.76 6.46
N GLY A 210 21.01 0.19 5.31
CA GLY A 210 21.27 -1.20 4.97
C GLY A 210 22.64 -1.51 4.36
N GLY A 211 22.95 -2.80 4.27
CA GLY A 211 24.15 -3.30 3.58
C GLY A 211 23.99 -3.38 2.06
N PRO A 212 24.99 -3.94 1.35
CA PRO A 212 24.98 -4.01 -0.11
C PRO A 212 23.74 -4.69 -0.72
N ALA A 213 23.24 -5.76 -0.12
CA ALA A 213 22.06 -6.48 -0.60
C ALA A 213 20.79 -5.66 -0.38
N MET A 214 20.62 -5.04 0.79
CA MET A 214 19.51 -4.11 1.05
C MET A 214 19.50 -2.94 0.07
N LYS A 215 20.68 -2.34 -0.19
CA LYS A 215 20.84 -1.24 -1.15
C LYS A 215 20.47 -1.64 -2.57
N ALA A 216 20.89 -2.82 -3.01
CA ALA A 216 20.58 -3.31 -4.35
C ALA A 216 19.08 -3.59 -4.50
N ALA A 217 18.50 -4.38 -3.58
CA ALA A 217 17.09 -4.76 -3.64
C ALA A 217 16.15 -3.55 -3.51
N GLY A 218 16.42 -2.64 -2.57
CA GLY A 218 15.61 -1.43 -2.40
C GLY A 218 15.66 -0.52 -3.62
N LYS A 219 16.82 -0.39 -4.29
CA LYS A 219 16.91 0.40 -5.55
C LYS A 219 16.09 -0.20 -6.68
N VAL A 220 16.04 -1.53 -6.78
CA VAL A 220 15.20 -2.23 -7.77
C VAL A 220 13.73 -1.94 -7.48
N ALA A 221 13.30 -2.08 -6.22
CA ALA A 221 11.92 -1.78 -5.82
C ALA A 221 11.52 -0.33 -6.13
N LEU A 222 12.40 0.65 -5.85
CA LEU A 222 12.14 2.06 -6.18
C LEU A 222 12.12 2.40 -7.67
N GLN A 223 12.58 1.50 -8.55
CA GLN A 223 12.49 1.65 -10.01
C GLN A 223 11.24 0.98 -10.58
N GLY A 224 10.52 0.20 -9.77
CA GLY A 224 9.32 -0.54 -10.14
C GLY A 224 8.01 0.23 -9.89
N THR A 225 6.92 -0.52 -9.81
CA THR A 225 5.57 -0.02 -9.51
C THR A 225 5.37 0.18 -8.00
N PRO A 226 4.27 0.86 -7.56
CA PRO A 226 3.92 0.94 -6.15
C PRO A 226 3.80 -0.44 -5.48
N GLU A 227 3.32 -1.44 -6.22
CA GLU A 227 3.22 -2.83 -5.74
C GLU A 227 4.60 -3.44 -5.50
N ASP A 228 5.60 -3.18 -6.36
CA ASP A 228 6.97 -3.65 -6.15
C ASP A 228 7.59 -3.05 -4.87
N VAL A 229 7.27 -1.78 -4.57
CA VAL A 229 7.69 -1.12 -3.33
C VAL A 229 7.05 -1.79 -2.12
N VAL A 230 5.76 -2.11 -2.19
CA VAL A 230 5.04 -2.82 -1.12
C VAL A 230 5.61 -4.24 -0.93
N GLU A 231 5.78 -5.01 -2.00
CA GLU A 231 6.35 -6.37 -1.94
C GLU A 231 7.74 -6.34 -1.29
N PHE A 232 8.56 -5.36 -1.64
CA PHE A 232 9.86 -5.19 -1.02
C PHE A 232 9.75 -4.89 0.48
N LEU A 233 8.83 -4.02 0.90
CA LEU A 233 8.61 -3.71 2.31
C LEU A 233 8.05 -4.91 3.08
N GLU A 234 7.19 -5.73 2.48
CA GLU A 234 6.57 -6.88 3.15
C GLU A 234 7.50 -8.09 3.20
N VAL A 235 8.30 -8.32 2.15
CA VAL A 235 9.10 -9.56 2.01
C VAL A 235 10.55 -9.24 1.66
N GLY A 236 10.78 -8.44 0.62
CA GLY A 236 12.12 -8.25 0.03
C GLY A 236 13.18 -7.73 1.01
N GLN A 237 12.81 -6.85 1.95
CA GLN A 237 13.72 -6.30 2.94
C GLN A 237 14.30 -7.38 3.88
N PHE A 238 13.52 -8.41 4.22
CA PHE A 238 13.96 -9.45 5.15
C PHE A 238 14.98 -10.36 4.47
N THR A 239 14.72 -10.77 3.23
CA THR A 239 15.68 -11.52 2.42
C THR A 239 16.97 -10.73 2.19
N ALA A 240 16.86 -9.44 1.90
CA ALA A 240 18.04 -8.59 1.70
C ALA A 240 18.87 -8.44 2.98
N ARG A 241 18.21 -8.30 4.14
CA ARG A 241 18.87 -8.27 5.45
C ARG A 241 19.58 -9.58 5.77
N SER A 242 18.96 -10.74 5.50
CA SER A 242 19.61 -12.04 5.71
C SER A 242 20.86 -12.19 4.85
N ARG A 243 20.82 -11.77 3.58
CA ARG A 243 22.01 -11.78 2.71
C ARG A 243 23.12 -10.87 3.24
N ASP A 244 22.79 -9.68 3.71
CA ASP A 244 23.79 -8.78 4.31
C ASP A 244 24.47 -9.41 5.54
N GLN A 245 23.70 -10.14 6.37
CA GLN A 245 24.22 -10.87 7.53
C GLN A 245 25.13 -12.03 7.10
N GLU A 246 24.70 -12.84 6.14
CA GLU A 246 25.50 -13.94 5.59
C GLU A 246 26.83 -13.45 5.03
N HIS A 247 26.81 -12.36 4.25
CA HIS A 247 28.04 -11.75 3.71
C HIS A 247 28.98 -11.28 4.82
N ALA A 248 28.46 -10.68 5.89
CA ALA A 248 29.27 -10.27 7.03
C ALA A 248 29.94 -11.49 7.72
N THR A 249 29.19 -12.57 7.93
CA THR A 249 29.72 -13.81 8.53
C THR A 249 30.78 -14.48 7.65
N ILE A 250 30.55 -14.56 6.34
CA ILE A 250 31.54 -15.13 5.40
C ILE A 250 32.83 -14.31 5.41
N ALA A 251 32.75 -12.98 5.46
CA ALA A 251 33.92 -12.13 5.55
C ALA A 251 34.73 -12.40 6.83
N GLN A 252 34.06 -12.59 7.97
CA GLN A 252 34.70 -12.95 9.24
C GLN A 252 35.38 -14.31 9.19
N LEU A 253 34.71 -15.33 8.65
CA LEU A 253 35.28 -16.67 8.49
C LEU A 253 36.49 -16.67 7.54
N THR A 254 36.41 -15.90 6.46
CA THR A 254 37.53 -15.74 5.52
C THR A 254 38.74 -15.13 6.19
N GLU A 255 38.54 -14.09 7.02
CA GLU A 255 39.62 -13.47 7.80
C GLU A 255 40.20 -14.42 8.84
N GLN A 256 39.37 -15.20 9.53
CA GLN A 256 39.84 -16.23 10.45
C GLN A 256 40.68 -17.30 9.74
N ALA A 257 40.22 -17.78 8.58
CA ALA A 257 40.94 -18.77 7.79
C ALA A 257 42.30 -18.22 7.30
N LYS A 258 42.37 -16.94 6.89
CA LYS A 258 43.64 -16.29 6.53
C LYS A 258 44.63 -16.28 7.69
N ARG A 259 44.17 -15.89 8.89
CA ARG A 259 45.02 -15.86 10.09
C ARG A 259 45.52 -17.25 10.46
N ALA A 260 44.64 -18.25 10.44
CA ALA A 260 45.03 -19.64 10.68
C ALA A 260 46.03 -20.12 9.62
N GLY A 261 45.88 -19.73 8.35
CA GLY A 261 46.82 -20.04 7.28
C GLY A 261 48.21 -19.41 7.50
N VAL A 262 48.27 -18.14 7.93
CA VAL A 262 49.55 -17.49 8.30
C VAL A 262 50.21 -18.21 9.47
N GLN A 263 49.45 -18.54 10.52
CA GLN A 263 49.97 -19.29 11.66
C GLN A 263 50.49 -20.67 11.27
N ALA A 264 49.80 -21.37 10.37
CA ALA A 264 50.24 -22.66 9.86
C ALA A 264 51.52 -22.55 9.02
N ASP A 265 51.67 -21.50 8.21
CA ASP A 265 52.89 -21.24 7.45
C ASP A 265 54.08 -20.93 8.37
N ASP A 266 53.88 -20.09 9.39
CA ASP A 266 54.91 -19.78 10.39
C ASP A 266 55.31 -21.03 11.19
N ALA A 267 54.35 -21.85 11.61
CA ALA A 267 54.62 -23.12 12.27
C ALA A 267 55.40 -24.09 11.35
N THR A 268 55.05 -24.15 10.07
CA THR A 268 55.76 -24.97 9.07
C THR A 268 57.22 -24.52 8.91
N LYS A 269 57.46 -23.21 8.82
CA LYS A 269 58.83 -22.65 8.76
C LYS A 269 59.61 -22.96 10.02
N ALA A 270 59.02 -22.77 11.20
CA ALA A 270 59.65 -23.09 12.48
C ALA A 270 59.99 -24.60 12.58
N ALA A 271 59.10 -25.48 12.14
CA ALA A 271 59.34 -26.92 12.10
C ALA A 271 60.48 -27.29 11.12
N GLN A 272 60.55 -26.65 9.96
CA GLN A 272 61.65 -26.84 9.00
C GLN A 272 63.00 -26.41 9.58
N GLU A 273 63.06 -25.24 10.23
CA GLU A 273 64.27 -24.76 10.89
C GLU A 273 64.70 -25.69 12.05
N ALA A 274 63.76 -26.13 12.87
CA ALA A 274 64.03 -27.05 13.96
C ALA A 274 64.54 -28.41 13.44
N SER A 275 63.93 -28.92 12.37
CA SER A 275 64.38 -30.14 11.68
C SER A 275 65.80 -29.99 11.13
N ALA A 276 66.11 -28.88 10.45
CA ALA A 276 67.46 -28.61 9.95
C ALA A 276 68.51 -28.57 11.08
N LYS A 277 68.18 -27.93 12.21
CA LYS A 277 69.02 -27.91 13.42
C LYS A 277 69.22 -29.32 13.99
N ALA A 278 68.17 -30.14 14.05
CA ALA A 278 68.25 -31.53 14.51
C ALA A 278 69.16 -32.38 13.62
N VAL A 279 69.05 -32.24 12.29
CA VAL A 279 69.94 -32.93 11.33
C VAL A 279 71.40 -32.51 11.53
N ALA A 280 71.67 -31.21 11.67
CA ALA A 280 73.02 -30.71 11.89
C ALA A 280 73.62 -31.21 13.22
N ALA A 281 72.84 -31.16 14.31
CA ALA A 281 73.27 -31.65 15.62
C ALA A 281 73.55 -33.16 15.60
N SER A 282 72.72 -33.95 14.90
CA SER A 282 72.94 -35.39 14.70
C SER A 282 74.24 -35.68 13.94
N ALA A 283 74.54 -34.92 12.88
CA ALA A 283 75.78 -35.04 12.13
C ALA A 283 77.02 -34.73 13.01
N LEU A 284 76.96 -33.66 13.81
CA LEU A 284 78.02 -33.30 14.76
C LEU A 284 78.21 -34.39 15.83
N ALA A 285 77.13 -34.92 16.39
CA ALA A 285 77.19 -36.02 17.36
C ALA A 285 77.86 -37.27 16.77
N LYS A 286 77.53 -37.63 15.52
CA LYS A 286 78.18 -38.74 14.81
C LYS A 286 79.67 -38.50 14.61
N ALA A 287 80.06 -37.30 14.19
CA ALA A 287 81.47 -36.94 14.02
C ALA A 287 82.23 -36.93 15.35
N ALA A 288 81.63 -36.40 16.42
CA ALA A 288 82.20 -36.39 17.76
C ALA A 288 82.37 -37.81 18.30
N ALA A 289 81.39 -38.70 18.11
CA ALA A 289 81.48 -40.10 18.49
C ALA A 289 82.60 -40.85 17.74
N GLN A 290 82.72 -40.64 16.41
CA GLN A 290 83.80 -41.22 15.61
C GLN A 290 85.19 -40.72 16.04
N THR A 291 85.31 -39.42 16.33
CA THR A 291 86.55 -38.81 16.79
C THR A 291 86.92 -39.32 18.18
N ALA A 292 85.95 -39.35 19.11
CA ALA A 292 86.16 -39.91 20.44
C ALA A 292 86.60 -41.37 20.33
N ALA A 293 85.97 -42.20 19.50
CA ALA A 293 86.39 -43.59 19.32
C ALA A 293 87.87 -43.72 18.88
N LYS A 294 88.31 -42.92 17.89
CA LYS A 294 89.71 -42.90 17.42
C LYS A 294 90.69 -42.43 18.49
N GLU A 295 90.40 -41.31 19.14
CA GLU A 295 91.25 -40.72 20.19
C GLU A 295 91.34 -41.61 21.43
N THR A 296 90.23 -42.27 21.80
CA THR A 296 90.19 -43.22 22.91
C THR A 296 91.05 -44.44 22.60
N ALA A 297 91.00 -44.95 21.37
CA ALA A 297 91.88 -46.04 20.92
C ALA A 297 93.37 -45.62 20.89
N ALA A 298 93.67 -44.36 20.55
CA ALA A 298 95.02 -43.81 20.51
C ALA A 298 95.59 -43.50 21.90
N ALA A 299 94.74 -43.19 22.89
CA ALA A 299 95.14 -42.82 24.25
C ALA A 299 95.77 -43.97 25.06
N LYS A 300 95.61 -45.23 24.62
CA LYS A 300 96.13 -46.45 25.27
C LYS A 300 95.83 -46.48 26.77
N ASP A 301 96.80 -46.11 27.62
CA ASP A 301 96.72 -46.22 29.08
C ASP A 301 96.29 -44.91 29.79
N ASP A 302 96.08 -43.81 29.07
CA ASP A 302 95.59 -42.53 29.64
C ASP A 302 94.06 -42.52 29.76
N SER A 303 93.58 -43.14 30.83
CA SER A 303 92.16 -43.24 31.18
C SER A 303 91.46 -41.88 31.35
N VAL A 304 92.17 -40.84 31.79
CA VAL A 304 91.60 -39.50 32.02
C VAL A 304 91.28 -38.84 30.68
N LYS A 305 92.20 -38.91 29.72
CA LYS A 305 92.02 -38.36 28.37
C LYS A 305 90.93 -39.11 27.60
N ALA A 306 90.90 -40.43 27.69
CA ALA A 306 89.83 -41.29 27.16
C ALA A 306 88.44 -40.89 27.71
N ALA A 307 88.32 -40.76 29.03
CA ALA A 307 87.07 -40.40 29.69
C ALA A 307 86.58 -38.98 29.32
N ALA A 308 87.50 -38.03 29.09
CA ALA A 308 87.14 -36.69 28.64
C ALA A 308 86.57 -36.70 27.21
N LYS A 309 87.15 -37.48 26.29
CA LYS A 309 86.65 -37.61 24.91
C LYS A 309 85.31 -38.32 24.83
N ALA A 310 85.10 -39.37 25.63
CA ALA A 310 83.81 -40.03 25.74
C ALA A 310 82.71 -39.08 26.27
N ARG A 311 83.03 -38.24 27.26
CA ARG A 311 82.11 -37.21 27.77
C ARG A 311 81.71 -36.19 26.70
N GLN A 312 82.68 -35.69 25.93
CA GLN A 312 82.39 -34.77 24.81
C GLN A 312 81.46 -35.38 23.76
N ALA A 313 81.65 -36.66 23.41
CA ALA A 313 80.75 -37.35 22.49
C ALA A 313 79.33 -37.55 23.08
N ALA A 314 79.24 -37.88 24.38
CA ALA A 314 77.96 -38.01 25.06
C ALA A 314 77.19 -36.68 25.16
N GLU A 315 77.89 -35.56 25.39
CA GLU A 315 77.31 -34.21 25.38
C GLU A 315 76.78 -33.85 23.99
N ALA A 316 77.54 -34.12 22.92
CA ALA A 316 77.09 -33.91 21.56
C ALA A 316 75.85 -34.76 21.21
N ALA A 317 75.79 -36.01 21.68
CA ALA A 317 74.63 -36.87 21.51
C ALA A 317 73.38 -36.35 22.27
N ARG A 318 73.55 -35.80 23.48
CA ARG A 318 72.45 -35.15 24.22
C ARG A 318 71.93 -33.92 23.50
N ALA A 319 72.82 -33.05 23.02
CA ALA A 319 72.43 -31.88 22.23
C ALA A 319 71.67 -32.26 20.96
N ALA A 320 72.07 -33.35 20.28
CA ALA A 320 71.33 -33.88 19.13
C ALA A 320 69.93 -34.39 19.51
N ALA A 321 69.81 -35.09 20.64
CA ALA A 321 68.52 -35.56 21.14
C ALA A 321 67.58 -34.40 21.50
N GLU A 322 68.08 -33.34 22.15
CA GLU A 322 67.33 -32.13 22.50
C GLU A 322 66.84 -31.39 21.24
N ALA A 323 67.71 -31.25 20.23
CA ALA A 323 67.33 -30.65 18.95
C ALA A 323 66.24 -31.48 18.23
N ALA A 324 66.34 -32.80 18.26
CA ALA A 324 65.32 -33.69 17.71
C ALA A 324 63.97 -33.57 18.45
N GLN A 325 63.98 -33.50 19.78
CA GLN A 325 62.78 -33.27 20.58
C GLN A 325 62.14 -31.90 20.26
N THR A 326 62.95 -30.87 20.07
CA THR A 326 62.47 -29.54 19.65
C THR A 326 61.82 -29.60 18.27
N ALA A 327 62.39 -30.35 17.32
CA ALA A 327 61.82 -30.53 15.99
C ALA A 327 60.49 -31.30 16.02
N ILE A 328 60.38 -32.35 16.85
CA ILE A 328 59.14 -33.09 17.04
C ILE A 328 58.07 -32.20 17.69
N GLY A 329 58.45 -31.40 18.69
CA GLY A 329 57.54 -30.45 19.34
C GLY A 329 57.05 -29.34 18.42
N ALA A 330 57.90 -28.85 17.51
CA ALA A 330 57.54 -27.82 16.53
C ALA A 330 56.62 -28.33 15.40
N ALA A 331 56.49 -29.66 15.24
CA ALA A 331 55.67 -30.28 14.20
C ALA A 331 54.27 -30.70 14.67
N ASN A 332 53.95 -30.55 15.98
CA ASN A 332 52.68 -30.91 16.60
C ASN A 332 51.81 -29.70 16.93
#